data_AF-U5H558-F1
#
_entry.id   AF-U5H558-F1
#
_cell.length_a   1.000
_cell.length_b   1.000
_cell.length_c   1.000
_cell.angle_alpha   90.00
_cell.angle_beta   90.00
_cell.angle_gamma   90.00
#
_symmetry.space_group_name_H-M   'P 1'
#
loop_
_entity.id
_entity.type
_entity.pdbx_description
1 polymer ?
#
loop_
_entity_poly.entity_id
_entity_poly.type
_entity_poly.pdbx_seq_one_letter_code
_entity_poly.pdbx_strand_id
1 'polypeptide(L)'
;MPTLLCTGCSSGLGLQALRHLYSHVPSTTSPASPSWRLIIGARDVAATQARLATIVPSQIPKPHVLHLDLESFESVRTFSDQVKLLVEGSGAESTPESSRARTDAPDRHQGGIQCILLNAGVYTAKFEALSGGWCKEAIVNTFAQHMLLHLVSPLLKPTSSVPHPRIIVTSSGLHTKVPASSVASLPTILKSPSTLSMERYRSTKFTQMANAHYWKSTLKTRDVDVVAISPGFVPTSGLNRESSAWTRFFLRWVLWWFPFVSTDEQGGKCISSAIPSLVTAEADQALEDPPLSKWLQETRSNDGVLYIDVHGKPINPHPAMLEQGRALWHEWSPSIETMRAWQ
;
A
#
# COMPACT_ATOMS: atom_id res chain seq x y z
N MET A 1 -7.68 -18.58 5.13
CA MET A 1 -7.17 -17.90 3.92
C MET A 1 -6.66 -16.52 4.31
N PRO A 2 -5.41 -16.15 3.96
CA PRO A 2 -4.85 -14.84 4.26
C PRO A 2 -5.51 -13.71 3.44
N THR A 3 -5.61 -12.52 4.01
CA THR A 3 -6.27 -11.35 3.40
C THR A 3 -5.27 -10.27 2.98
N LEU A 4 -5.39 -9.82 1.73
CA LEU A 4 -4.69 -8.70 1.14
C LEU A 4 -5.67 -7.54 0.90
N LEU A 5 -5.46 -6.44 1.63
CA LEU A 5 -6.20 -5.18 1.48
C LEU A 5 -5.40 -4.22 0.60
N CYS A 6 -5.98 -3.70 -0.48
CA CYS A 6 -5.27 -2.81 -1.41
C CYS A 6 -6.00 -1.49 -1.69
N THR A 7 -5.23 -0.41 -1.82
CA THR A 7 -5.68 0.86 -2.41
C THR A 7 -5.06 1.05 -3.80
N GLY A 8 -5.79 1.64 -4.74
CA GLY A 8 -5.21 2.03 -6.05
C GLY A 8 -4.84 0.85 -6.97
N CYS A 9 -5.47 -0.31 -6.79
CA CYS A 9 -5.24 -1.49 -7.64
C CYS A 9 -6.26 -1.66 -8.78
N SER A 10 -7.02 -0.61 -9.10
CA SER A 10 -7.98 -0.62 -10.22
C SER A 10 -7.31 -0.43 -11.60
N SER A 11 -6.08 0.09 -11.64
CA SER A 11 -5.36 0.40 -12.87
C SER A 11 -3.85 0.52 -12.63
N GLY A 12 -3.08 0.71 -13.71
CA GLY A 12 -1.64 0.99 -13.66
C GLY A 12 -0.86 -0.06 -12.87
N LEU A 13 0.09 0.41 -12.07
CA LEU A 13 1.02 -0.42 -11.31
C LEU A 13 0.34 -1.36 -10.31
N GLY A 14 -0.71 -0.91 -9.63
CA GLY A 14 -1.42 -1.75 -8.67
C GLY A 14 -2.15 -2.91 -9.36
N LEU A 15 -2.72 -2.69 -10.54
CA LEU A 15 -3.34 -3.74 -11.33
C LEU A 15 -2.29 -4.72 -11.90
N GLN A 16 -1.15 -4.20 -12.36
CA GLN A 16 -0.04 -5.05 -12.83
C GLN A 16 0.56 -5.88 -11.70
N ALA A 17 0.67 -5.32 -10.48
CA ALA A 17 1.10 -6.07 -9.31
C ALA A 17 0.19 -7.26 -9.03
N LEU A 18 -1.14 -7.05 -9.06
CA LEU A 18 -2.09 -8.16 -8.94
C LEU A 18 -1.97 -9.14 -10.11
N ARG A 19 -1.75 -8.68 -11.34
CA ARG A 19 -1.52 -9.58 -12.49
C ARG A 19 -0.30 -10.48 -12.25
N HIS A 20 0.82 -9.94 -11.77
CA HIS A 20 2.01 -10.74 -11.46
C HIS A 20 1.79 -11.70 -10.29
N LEU A 21 1.03 -11.28 -9.27
CA LEU A 21 0.65 -12.13 -8.15
C LEU A 21 -0.10 -13.39 -8.61
N TYR A 22 -0.99 -13.23 -9.60
CA TYR A 22 -1.83 -14.34 -10.09
C TYR A 22 -1.30 -15.04 -11.34
N SER A 23 -0.34 -14.48 -12.08
CA SER A 23 0.22 -15.11 -13.28
C SER A 23 0.97 -16.42 -13.01
N HIS A 24 1.36 -16.64 -11.75
CA HIS A 24 2.10 -17.83 -11.32
C HIS A 24 1.21 -18.86 -10.64
N VAL A 25 -0.10 -18.65 -10.57
CA VAL A 25 -1.05 -19.65 -10.05
C VAL A 25 -1.29 -20.69 -11.15
N PRO A 26 -0.85 -21.95 -10.97
CA PRO A 26 -1.02 -22.98 -11.98
C PRO A 26 -2.50 -23.19 -12.33
N SER A 27 -2.81 -23.37 -13.61
CA SER A 27 -4.19 -23.64 -14.09
C SER A 27 -4.82 -24.91 -13.49
N THR A 28 -3.99 -25.78 -12.92
CA THR A 28 -4.34 -27.06 -12.30
C THR A 28 -4.42 -26.99 -10.78
N THR A 29 -4.38 -25.79 -10.18
CA THR A 29 -4.46 -25.66 -8.72
C THR A 29 -5.76 -26.24 -8.20
N SER A 30 -5.60 -27.18 -7.27
CA SER A 30 -6.70 -27.68 -6.44
C SER A 30 -7.30 -26.50 -5.66
N PRO A 31 -8.61 -26.48 -5.38
CA PRO A 31 -9.23 -25.46 -4.52
C PRO A 31 -8.59 -25.33 -3.11
N ALA A 32 -7.69 -26.25 -2.73
CA ALA A 32 -6.90 -26.22 -1.51
C ALA A 32 -5.56 -25.43 -1.61
N SER A 33 -5.16 -24.93 -2.78
CA SER A 33 -3.91 -24.17 -2.92
C SER A 33 -4.00 -22.82 -2.20
N PRO A 34 -2.92 -22.39 -1.52
CA PRO A 34 -2.95 -21.14 -0.76
C PRO A 34 -3.13 -19.96 -1.70
N SER A 35 -4.14 -19.13 -1.42
CA SER A 35 -4.46 -17.95 -2.20
C SER A 35 -4.82 -16.78 -1.30
N TRP A 36 -4.77 -15.58 -1.88
CA TRP A 36 -5.12 -14.35 -1.17
C TRP A 36 -6.61 -14.06 -1.31
N ARG A 37 -7.28 -13.79 -0.19
CA ARG A 37 -8.53 -13.03 -0.22
C ARG A 37 -8.23 -11.58 -0.56
N LEU A 38 -8.80 -11.06 -1.64
CA LEU A 38 -8.63 -9.66 -2.02
C LEU A 38 -9.76 -8.78 -1.49
N ILE A 39 -9.39 -7.68 -0.83
CA ILE A 39 -10.27 -6.55 -0.55
C ILE A 39 -9.64 -5.31 -1.18
N ILE A 40 -10.36 -4.62 -2.07
CA ILE A 40 -9.81 -3.52 -2.87
C ILE A 40 -10.70 -2.28 -2.72
N GLY A 41 -10.08 -1.18 -2.29
CA GLY A 41 -10.71 0.13 -2.32
C GLY A 41 -10.52 0.82 -3.66
N ALA A 42 -11.62 1.20 -4.32
CA ALA A 42 -11.61 1.92 -5.58
C ALA A 42 -12.79 2.89 -5.71
N ARG A 43 -12.60 3.99 -6.45
CA ARG A 43 -13.67 4.96 -6.74
C ARG A 43 -14.76 4.39 -7.65
N ASP A 44 -14.35 3.69 -8.72
CA ASP A 44 -15.27 3.04 -9.65
C ASP A 44 -15.30 1.54 -9.39
N VAL A 45 -16.28 1.09 -8.61
CA VAL A 45 -16.43 -0.30 -8.18
C VAL A 45 -16.67 -1.22 -9.37
N ALA A 46 -17.61 -0.87 -10.25
CA ALA A 46 -18.01 -1.73 -11.37
C ALA A 46 -16.88 -1.91 -12.38
N ALA A 47 -16.21 -0.82 -12.79
CA ALA A 47 -15.10 -0.91 -13.72
C ALA A 47 -13.90 -1.67 -13.12
N THR A 48 -13.67 -1.51 -11.81
CA THR A 48 -12.62 -2.26 -11.10
C THR A 48 -12.92 -3.75 -11.05
N GLN A 49 -14.16 -4.14 -10.74
CA GLN A 49 -14.58 -5.55 -10.76
C GLN A 49 -14.39 -6.17 -12.15
N ALA A 50 -14.80 -5.46 -13.22
CA ALA A 50 -14.64 -5.94 -14.58
C ALA A 50 -13.16 -6.17 -14.96
N ARG A 51 -12.26 -5.26 -14.57
CA ARG A 51 -10.81 -5.43 -14.80
C ARG A 51 -10.22 -6.58 -14.01
N LEU A 52 -10.61 -6.74 -12.75
CA LEU A 52 -10.11 -7.83 -11.89
C LEU A 52 -10.55 -9.20 -12.39
N ALA A 53 -11.76 -9.32 -12.95
CA ALA A 53 -12.24 -10.56 -13.56
C ALA A 53 -11.37 -11.05 -14.74
N THR A 54 -10.54 -10.18 -15.33
CA THR A 54 -9.59 -10.56 -16.41
C THR A 54 -8.24 -11.05 -15.90
N ILE A 55 -7.93 -10.88 -14.61
CA ILE A 55 -6.60 -11.22 -14.04
C ILE A 55 -6.67 -12.19 -12.86
N VAL A 56 -7.80 -12.22 -12.12
CA VAL A 56 -7.98 -13.14 -11.01
C VAL A 56 -8.56 -14.45 -11.57
N PRO A 57 -7.86 -15.59 -11.40
CA PRO A 57 -8.33 -16.87 -11.90
C PRO A 57 -9.68 -17.24 -11.28
N SER A 58 -10.54 -17.92 -12.04
CA SER A 58 -11.89 -18.28 -11.60
C SER A 58 -11.93 -19.23 -10.40
N GLN A 59 -10.82 -19.92 -10.11
CA GLN A 59 -10.66 -20.79 -8.94
C GLN A 59 -10.46 -20.00 -7.65
N ILE A 60 -10.05 -18.73 -7.74
CA ILE A 60 -9.82 -17.87 -6.59
C ILE A 60 -11.14 -17.17 -6.22
N PRO A 61 -11.47 -17.05 -4.91
CA PRO A 61 -12.65 -16.30 -4.48
C PRO A 61 -12.69 -14.90 -5.10
N LYS A 62 -13.89 -14.52 -5.56
CA LYS A 62 -14.09 -13.23 -6.23
C LYS A 62 -13.60 -12.08 -5.33
N PRO A 63 -12.83 -11.12 -5.86
CA PRO A 63 -12.36 -9.98 -5.08
C PRO A 63 -13.52 -9.15 -4.51
N HIS A 64 -13.41 -8.73 -3.25
CA HIS A 64 -14.30 -7.74 -2.67
C HIS A 64 -13.84 -6.35 -3.10
N VAL A 65 -14.59 -5.70 -3.98
CA VAL A 65 -14.32 -4.32 -4.39
C VAL A 65 -15.30 -3.41 -3.66
N LEU A 66 -14.78 -2.52 -2.83
CA LEU A 66 -15.56 -1.57 -2.04
C LEU A 66 -15.26 -0.15 -2.52
N HIS A 67 -16.23 0.73 -2.37
CA HIS A 67 -16.03 2.14 -2.69
C HIS A 67 -15.01 2.75 -1.73
N LEU A 68 -13.98 3.39 -2.29
CA LEU A 68 -13.01 4.18 -1.54
C LEU A 68 -12.59 5.38 -2.37
N ASP A 69 -12.85 6.56 -1.82
CA ASP A 69 -12.31 7.82 -2.31
C ASP A 69 -11.38 8.42 -1.27
N LEU A 70 -10.09 8.43 -1.56
CA LEU A 70 -9.06 8.95 -0.67
C LEU A 70 -9.06 10.49 -0.62
N GLU A 71 -9.88 11.17 -1.41
CA GLU A 71 -10.11 12.61 -1.30
C GLU A 71 -11.09 12.95 -0.16
N SER A 72 -11.86 11.97 0.35
CA SER A 72 -12.85 12.14 1.43
C SER A 72 -12.54 11.27 2.65
N PHE A 73 -12.37 11.90 3.81
CA PHE A 73 -12.14 11.17 5.06
C PHE A 73 -13.37 10.40 5.52
N GLU A 74 -14.58 10.85 5.20
CA GLU A 74 -15.80 10.07 5.39
C GLU A 74 -15.78 8.77 4.58
N SER A 75 -15.41 8.84 3.31
CA SER A 75 -15.26 7.66 2.44
C SER A 75 -14.26 6.66 3.02
N VAL A 76 -13.14 7.14 3.58
CA VAL A 76 -12.15 6.29 4.28
C VAL A 76 -12.75 5.59 5.51
N ARG A 77 -13.59 6.27 6.30
CA ARG A 77 -14.27 5.66 7.46
C ARG A 77 -15.23 4.55 7.02
N THR A 78 -16.13 4.88 6.10
CA THR A 78 -17.13 3.95 5.57
C THR A 78 -16.49 2.72 4.96
N PHE A 79 -15.43 2.90 4.16
CA PHE A 79 -14.64 1.80 3.62
C PHE A 79 -14.04 0.94 4.74
N SER A 80 -13.44 1.55 5.75
CA SER A 80 -12.80 0.83 6.86
C SER A 80 -13.81 0.02 7.68
N ASP A 81 -15.02 0.53 7.89
CA ASP A 81 -16.07 -0.19 8.61
C ASP A 81 -16.58 -1.38 7.80
N GLN A 82 -16.72 -1.24 6.48
CA GLN A 82 -17.03 -2.37 5.59
C GLN A 82 -15.91 -3.43 5.59
N VAL A 83 -14.63 -3.01 5.63
CA VAL A 83 -13.49 -3.93 5.76
C VAL A 83 -13.57 -4.72 7.06
N LYS A 84 -13.86 -4.06 8.20
CA LYS A 84 -14.04 -4.74 9.50
C LYS A 84 -15.13 -5.80 9.41
N LEU A 85 -16.31 -5.44 8.89
CA LEU A 85 -17.43 -6.37 8.73
C LEU A 85 -17.07 -7.59 7.87
N LEU A 86 -16.36 -7.39 6.76
CA LEU A 86 -15.92 -8.50 5.91
C LEU A 86 -14.91 -9.41 6.62
N VAL A 87 -13.96 -8.83 7.33
CA VAL A 87 -12.91 -9.57 8.03
C VAL A 87 -13.48 -10.34 9.23
N GLU A 88 -14.37 -9.72 10.00
CA GLU A 88 -15.01 -10.33 11.19
C GLU A 88 -16.12 -11.32 10.82
N GLY A 89 -16.99 -10.97 9.86
CA GLY A 89 -18.08 -11.83 9.40
C GLY A 89 -17.61 -13.12 8.73
N SER A 90 -16.38 -13.13 8.23
CA SER A 90 -15.73 -14.35 7.72
C SER A 90 -15.37 -15.38 8.78
N GLY A 91 -15.48 -15.04 10.07
CA GLY A 91 -15.31 -15.96 11.18
C GLY A 91 -16.61 -16.66 11.64
N ALA A 92 -17.75 -16.36 11.01
CA ALA A 92 -19.07 -16.80 11.46
C ALA A 92 -19.73 -17.90 10.59
N GLU A 93 -19.11 -18.34 9.49
CA GLU A 93 -19.60 -19.52 8.76
C GLU A 93 -19.17 -20.81 9.45
N SER A 94 -19.92 -21.19 10.49
CA SER A 94 -20.04 -22.59 10.93
C SER A 94 -21.48 -22.87 11.34
N THR A 95 -22.10 -23.75 10.57
CA THR A 95 -23.25 -24.64 10.82
C THR A 95 -23.87 -24.58 12.24
N PRO A 96 -25.21 -24.53 12.38
CA PRO A 96 -25.86 -24.74 13.67
C PRO A 96 -25.80 -26.23 14.02
N GLU A 97 -24.72 -26.67 14.65
CA GLU A 97 -24.68 -27.99 15.29
C GLU A 97 -24.58 -27.88 16.81
N SER A 98 -25.57 -28.55 17.40
CA SER A 98 -25.87 -28.77 18.81
C SER A 98 -24.69 -28.73 19.78
N SER A 99 -24.94 -28.04 20.89
CA SER A 99 -24.40 -28.28 22.22
C SER A 99 -23.69 -29.62 22.41
N ARG A 100 -22.37 -29.60 22.54
CA ARG A 100 -21.59 -30.52 23.40
C ARG A 100 -20.22 -29.90 23.69
N ALA A 101 -19.82 -30.06 24.95
CA ALA A 101 -18.69 -29.46 25.64
C ALA A 101 -17.37 -29.48 24.85
N ARG A 102 -16.55 -28.44 25.00
CA ARG A 102 -15.16 -28.45 24.52
C ARG A 102 -14.23 -27.72 25.47
N THR A 103 -13.40 -28.52 26.13
CA THR A 103 -12.11 -28.21 26.76
C THR A 103 -11.09 -27.73 25.71
N ASP A 104 -10.32 -26.69 26.07
CA ASP A 104 -8.96 -26.34 25.65
C ASP A 104 -8.51 -26.62 24.20
N ALA A 105 -8.91 -25.77 23.25
CA ALA A 105 -8.24 -25.65 21.95
C ALA A 105 -8.09 -24.15 21.56
N PRO A 106 -6.87 -23.61 21.43
CA PRO A 106 -6.64 -22.21 21.10
C PRO A 106 -6.54 -22.05 19.58
N ASP A 107 -7.61 -22.30 18.82
CA ASP A 107 -7.58 -21.90 17.40
C ASP A 107 -8.96 -21.72 16.73
N ARG A 108 -9.83 -20.90 17.34
CA ARG A 108 -10.94 -20.32 16.56
C ARG A 108 -10.39 -19.10 15.81
N HIS A 109 -9.93 -19.33 14.58
CA HIS A 109 -9.44 -18.30 13.65
C HIS A 109 -10.47 -17.15 13.49
N GLN A 110 -10.31 -16.08 14.26
CA GLN A 110 -10.92 -14.80 13.91
C GLN A 110 -10.22 -14.29 12.65
N GLY A 111 -11.00 -13.86 11.64
CA GLY A 111 -10.43 -13.24 10.44
C GLY A 111 -9.51 -12.07 10.78
N GLY A 112 -8.52 -11.85 9.91
CA GLY A 112 -7.56 -10.75 10.03
C GLY A 112 -6.98 -10.36 8.67
N ILE A 113 -6.21 -9.28 8.67
CA ILE A 113 -5.48 -8.78 7.51
C ILE A 113 -4.01 -9.18 7.65
N GLN A 114 -3.44 -9.80 6.61
CA GLN A 114 -2.04 -10.22 6.60
C GLN A 114 -1.19 -9.30 5.72
N CYS A 115 -1.77 -8.62 4.74
CA CYS A 115 -1.06 -7.64 3.94
C CYS A 115 -1.93 -6.43 3.63
N ILE A 116 -1.38 -5.22 3.81
CA ILE A 116 -1.97 -3.96 3.37
C ILE A 116 -1.06 -3.34 2.31
N LEU A 117 -1.58 -3.13 1.11
CA LEU A 117 -0.89 -2.45 0.02
C LEU A 117 -1.46 -1.03 -0.16
N LEU A 118 -0.69 -0.05 0.29
CA LEU A 118 -0.94 1.38 0.14
C LEU A 118 -0.33 1.87 -1.18
N ASN A 119 -1.02 1.57 -2.29
CA ASN A 119 -0.53 1.85 -3.63
C ASN A 119 -1.17 3.07 -4.30
N ALA A 120 -2.35 3.51 -3.85
CA ALA A 120 -3.00 4.67 -4.44
C ALA A 120 -2.11 5.93 -4.36
N GLY A 121 -2.13 6.72 -5.43
CA GLY A 121 -1.47 8.00 -5.47
C GLY A 121 -1.93 8.86 -6.64
N VAL A 122 -1.82 10.17 -6.47
CA VAL A 122 -2.18 11.18 -7.45
C VAL A 122 -1.06 12.20 -7.61
N TYR A 123 -1.00 12.79 -8.80
CA TYR A 123 -0.17 13.92 -9.15
C TYR A 123 -1.04 14.88 -9.95
N THR A 124 -1.07 16.16 -9.58
CA THR A 124 -1.84 17.18 -10.29
C THR A 124 -0.91 18.29 -10.79
N ALA A 125 -1.15 18.77 -12.01
CA ALA A 125 -0.34 19.86 -12.55
C ALA A 125 -0.65 21.18 -11.84
N LYS A 126 -1.93 21.44 -11.56
CA LYS A 126 -2.40 22.62 -10.84
C LYS A 126 -2.53 22.30 -9.35
N PHE A 127 -2.33 23.31 -8.51
CA PHE A 127 -2.61 23.17 -7.09
C PHE A 127 -4.13 23.08 -6.87
N GLU A 128 -4.56 22.07 -6.13
CA GLU A 128 -5.93 21.87 -5.69
C GLU A 128 -5.88 21.68 -4.16
N ALA A 129 -6.51 22.59 -3.41
CA ALA A 129 -6.64 22.46 -1.97
C ALA A 129 -7.87 21.62 -1.61
N LEU A 130 -7.70 20.71 -0.66
CA LEU A 130 -8.76 19.94 -0.03
C LEU A 130 -8.83 20.31 1.47
N SER A 131 -9.32 19.39 2.31
CA SER A 131 -9.54 19.62 3.74
C SER A 131 -8.28 20.14 4.46
N GLY A 132 -8.48 21.16 5.30
CA GLY A 132 -7.38 21.82 6.04
C GLY A 132 -6.45 22.69 5.18
N GLY A 133 -6.82 22.97 3.93
CA GLY A 133 -6.03 23.75 2.97
C GLY A 133 -4.83 23.01 2.40
N TRP A 134 -4.71 21.71 2.68
CA TRP A 134 -3.63 20.87 2.15
C TRP A 134 -3.88 20.55 0.69
N CYS A 135 -2.80 20.41 -0.08
CA CYS A 135 -2.93 19.99 -1.46
C CYS A 135 -3.53 18.58 -1.56
N LYS A 136 -4.23 18.33 -2.67
CA LYS A 136 -4.82 17.04 -3.01
C LYS A 136 -3.84 15.88 -2.93
N GLU A 137 -2.61 16.07 -3.40
CA GLU A 137 -1.59 15.02 -3.32
C GLU A 137 -1.25 14.66 -1.86
N ALA A 138 -1.21 15.62 -0.94
CA ALA A 138 -0.89 15.36 0.46
C ALA A 138 -2.02 14.57 1.15
N ILE A 139 -3.28 14.93 0.86
CA ILE A 139 -4.46 14.22 1.36
C ILE A 139 -4.47 12.77 0.84
N VAL A 140 -4.41 12.58 -0.48
CA VAL A 140 -4.56 11.24 -1.08
C VAL A 140 -3.34 10.35 -0.87
N ASN A 141 -2.13 10.88 -1.08
CA ASN A 141 -0.90 10.07 -1.06
C ASN A 141 -0.46 9.76 0.38
N THR A 142 -0.90 10.54 1.36
CA THR A 142 -0.42 10.41 2.75
C THR A 142 -1.54 10.41 3.78
N PHE A 143 -2.30 11.50 3.95
CA PHE A 143 -3.16 11.65 5.14
C PHE A 143 -4.36 10.68 5.16
N ALA A 144 -5.06 10.51 4.04
CA ALA A 144 -6.16 9.56 3.93
C ALA A 144 -5.68 8.12 4.15
N GLN A 145 -4.49 7.78 3.67
CA GLN A 145 -3.89 6.46 3.87
C GLN A 145 -3.38 6.25 5.30
N HIS A 146 -2.87 7.30 5.95
CA HIS A 146 -2.55 7.29 7.37
C HIS A 146 -3.80 7.07 8.22
N MET A 147 -4.90 7.76 7.92
CA MET A 147 -6.18 7.52 8.58
C MET A 147 -6.72 6.10 8.33
N LEU A 148 -6.60 5.59 7.10
CA LEU A 148 -6.94 4.21 6.80
C LEU A 148 -6.17 3.24 7.71
N LEU A 149 -4.84 3.39 7.83
CA LEU A 149 -4.02 2.55 8.72
C LEU A 149 -4.44 2.67 10.19
N HIS A 150 -4.81 3.86 10.67
CA HIS A 150 -5.36 4.02 12.01
C HIS A 150 -6.62 3.18 12.24
N LEU A 151 -7.49 3.06 11.23
CA LEU A 151 -8.75 2.36 11.33
C LEU A 151 -8.63 0.84 11.13
N VAL A 152 -7.69 0.38 10.31
CA VAL A 152 -7.57 -1.05 9.95
C VAL A 152 -6.36 -1.76 10.56
N SER A 153 -5.35 -1.05 11.10
CA SER A 153 -4.20 -1.71 11.74
C SER A 153 -4.57 -2.59 12.95
N PRO A 154 -5.65 -2.36 13.73
CA PRO A 154 -6.08 -3.34 14.74
C PRO A 154 -6.47 -4.70 14.15
N LEU A 155 -6.82 -4.77 12.87
CA LEU A 155 -7.17 -6.00 12.17
C LEU A 155 -5.97 -6.79 11.65
N LEU A 156 -4.75 -6.22 11.71
CA LEU A 156 -3.53 -6.93 11.33
C LEU A 156 -3.26 -8.09 12.30
N LYS A 157 -3.29 -9.32 11.78
CA LYS A 157 -3.09 -10.55 12.56
C LYS A 157 -2.21 -11.54 11.79
N PRO A 158 -1.26 -12.23 12.44
CA PRO A 158 -0.49 -13.28 11.80
C PRO A 158 -1.37 -14.50 11.47
N THR A 159 -0.91 -15.32 10.54
CA THR A 159 -1.48 -16.66 10.24
C THR A 159 -0.34 -17.65 10.02
N SER A 160 -0.64 -18.95 9.97
CA SER A 160 0.36 -19.98 9.66
C SER A 160 1.08 -19.74 8.32
N SER A 161 0.35 -19.31 7.28
CA SER A 161 0.92 -19.00 5.96
C SER A 161 1.61 -17.64 5.87
N VAL A 162 1.31 -16.71 6.77
CA VAL A 162 1.91 -15.36 6.84
C VAL A 162 2.17 -15.00 8.31
N PRO A 163 3.31 -15.44 8.88
CA PRO A 163 3.60 -15.25 10.30
C PRO A 163 3.86 -13.79 10.67
N HIS A 164 4.25 -12.95 9.70
CA HIS A 164 4.50 -11.53 9.91
C HIS A 164 3.62 -10.71 8.96
N PRO A 165 2.54 -10.09 9.46
CA PRO A 165 1.73 -9.21 8.64
C PRO A 165 2.57 -8.06 8.06
N ARG A 166 2.20 -7.56 6.88
CA ARG A 166 2.99 -6.56 6.17
C ARG A 166 2.17 -5.36 5.72
N ILE A 167 2.72 -4.17 5.93
CA ILE A 167 2.27 -2.92 5.29
C ILE A 167 3.27 -2.56 4.21
N ILE A 168 2.80 -2.41 2.98
CA ILE A 168 3.59 -2.04 1.81
C ILE A 168 3.14 -0.65 1.36
N VAL A 169 4.09 0.28 1.24
CA VAL A 169 3.85 1.65 0.80
C VAL A 169 4.49 1.87 -0.55
N THR A 170 3.69 2.14 -1.59
CA THR A 170 4.22 2.52 -2.91
C THR A 170 4.68 3.98 -2.88
N SER A 171 5.99 4.16 -2.73
CA SER A 171 6.69 5.44 -2.63
C SER A 171 7.47 5.77 -3.91
N SER A 172 8.44 6.67 -3.82
CA SER A 172 9.29 7.10 -4.93
C SER A 172 10.62 7.63 -4.41
N GLY A 173 11.70 7.44 -5.18
CA GLY A 173 13.02 8.02 -4.88
C GLY A 173 13.03 9.54 -4.79
N LEU A 174 11.98 10.21 -5.28
CA LEU A 174 11.79 11.66 -5.20
C LEU A 174 11.77 12.21 -3.77
N HIS A 175 11.41 11.41 -2.76
CA HIS A 175 11.46 11.86 -1.37
C HIS A 175 12.90 12.19 -0.90
N THR A 176 13.92 11.59 -1.50
CA THR A 176 15.35 11.89 -1.22
C THR A 176 15.80 13.23 -1.80
N LYS A 177 14.97 13.87 -2.62
CA LYS A 177 15.30 15.13 -3.34
C LYS A 177 14.69 16.37 -2.68
N VAL A 178 14.03 16.23 -1.54
CA VAL A 178 13.61 17.37 -0.71
C VAL A 178 14.86 17.91 -0.01
N PRO A 179 15.18 19.21 -0.11
CA PRO A 179 16.31 19.77 0.64
C PRO A 179 16.07 19.67 2.16
N ALA A 180 17.09 19.34 2.94
CA ALA A 180 16.97 19.23 4.40
C ALA A 180 16.44 20.53 5.05
N SER A 181 16.82 21.70 4.52
CA SER A 181 16.32 23.01 4.97
C SER A 181 14.83 23.24 4.68
N SER A 182 14.23 22.49 3.75
CA SER A 182 12.81 22.59 3.39
C SER A 182 11.91 21.66 4.20
N VAL A 183 12.47 20.80 5.05
CA VAL A 183 11.69 19.84 5.86
C VAL A 183 10.76 20.57 6.84
N ALA A 184 11.27 21.60 7.53
CA ALA A 184 10.47 22.40 8.47
C ALA A 184 9.37 23.22 7.77
N SER A 185 9.54 23.54 6.49
CA SER A 185 8.56 24.32 5.70
C SER A 185 7.59 23.46 4.89
N LEU A 186 7.60 22.13 5.07
CA LEU A 186 6.70 21.20 4.37
C LEU A 186 5.21 21.60 4.47
N PRO A 187 4.66 22.01 5.64
CA PRO A 187 3.29 22.52 5.72
C PRO A 187 3.02 23.67 4.77
N THR A 188 3.93 24.64 4.72
CA THR A 188 3.82 25.82 3.87
C THR A 188 3.87 25.42 2.39
N ILE A 189 4.80 24.55 2.02
CA ILE A 189 4.96 24.03 0.65
C ILE A 189 3.70 23.28 0.19
N LEU A 190 3.13 22.45 1.07
CA LEU A 190 1.97 21.61 0.74
C LEU A 190 0.63 22.36 0.81
N LYS A 191 0.60 23.57 1.36
CA LYS A 191 -0.59 24.43 1.38
C LYS A 191 -0.50 25.61 0.41
N SER A 192 0.67 25.86 -0.17
CA SER A 192 0.86 27.02 -1.03
C SER A 192 0.46 26.74 -2.48
N PRO A 193 -0.43 27.56 -3.08
CA PRO A 193 -0.74 27.47 -4.50
C PRO A 193 0.42 27.91 -5.41
N SER A 194 1.42 28.64 -4.88
CA SER A 194 2.59 29.08 -5.64
C SER A 194 3.68 28.02 -5.75
N THR A 195 3.59 26.92 -4.99
CA THR A 195 4.57 25.84 -5.03
C THR A 195 4.48 25.08 -6.35
N LEU A 196 5.63 24.88 -6.99
CA LEU A 196 5.76 24.14 -8.24
C LEU A 196 5.26 22.70 -8.08
N SER A 197 4.57 22.16 -9.09
CA SER A 197 3.93 20.83 -9.01
C SER A 197 4.88 19.71 -8.63
N MET A 198 6.10 19.72 -9.19
CA MET A 198 7.12 18.71 -8.89
C MET A 198 7.72 18.85 -7.48
N GLU A 199 7.85 20.08 -6.98
CA GLU A 199 8.29 20.33 -5.61
C GLU A 199 7.23 19.82 -4.62
N ARG A 200 5.97 20.20 -4.85
CA ARG A 200 4.82 19.71 -4.08
C ARG A 200 4.74 18.19 -4.07
N TYR A 201 4.88 17.55 -5.23
CA TYR A 201 4.84 16.10 -5.33
C TYR A 201 6.00 15.41 -4.59
N ARG A 202 7.24 15.93 -4.73
CA ARG A 202 8.40 15.44 -3.95
C ARG A 202 8.13 15.53 -2.45
N SER A 203 7.58 16.65 -2.00
CA SER A 203 7.17 16.85 -0.61
C SER A 203 6.14 15.82 -0.16
N THR A 204 5.15 15.46 -1.00
CA THR A 204 4.19 14.38 -0.65
C THR A 204 4.83 13.00 -0.55
N LYS A 205 5.88 12.73 -1.33
CA LYS A 205 6.64 11.47 -1.23
C LYS A 205 7.52 11.45 0.02
N PHE A 206 8.02 12.60 0.45
CA PHE A 206 8.65 12.76 1.76
C PHE A 206 7.65 12.49 2.88
N THR A 207 6.46 13.09 2.87
CA THR A 207 5.46 12.85 3.91
C THR A 207 5.00 11.40 3.96
N GLN A 208 4.89 10.73 2.80
CA GLN A 208 4.59 9.31 2.71
C GLN A 208 5.65 8.44 3.40
N MET A 209 6.94 8.76 3.23
CA MET A 209 8.04 8.06 3.90
C MET A 209 8.08 8.35 5.41
N ALA A 210 7.88 9.60 5.84
CA ALA A 210 7.77 9.93 7.27
C ALA A 210 6.64 9.14 7.94
N ASN A 211 5.49 9.04 7.27
CA ASN A 211 4.36 8.23 7.73
C ASN A 211 4.72 6.74 7.88
N ALA A 212 5.48 6.19 6.93
CA ALA A 212 5.93 4.80 7.01
C ALA A 212 6.83 4.57 8.24
N HIS A 213 7.74 5.50 8.54
CA HIS A 213 8.58 5.43 9.74
C HIS A 213 7.76 5.54 11.04
N TYR A 214 6.75 6.42 11.05
CA TYR A 214 5.80 6.50 12.16
C TYR A 214 5.10 5.15 12.41
N TRP A 215 4.61 4.50 11.36
CA TRP A 215 3.92 3.20 11.47
C TRP A 215 4.88 2.05 11.83
N LYS A 216 6.09 2.04 11.29
CA LYS A 216 7.14 1.08 11.67
C LYS A 216 7.42 1.13 13.16
N SER A 217 7.60 2.33 13.70
CA SER A 217 7.80 2.53 15.14
C SER A 217 6.55 2.16 15.94
N THR A 218 5.35 2.48 15.44
CA THR A 218 4.07 2.23 16.16
C THR A 218 3.71 0.75 16.24
N LEU A 219 4.09 -0.03 15.22
CA LEU A 219 3.75 -1.46 15.14
C LEU A 219 4.92 -2.38 15.51
N LYS A 220 6.04 -1.83 16.00
CA LYS A 220 7.25 -2.60 16.35
C LYS A 220 6.96 -3.74 17.33
N THR A 221 6.09 -3.52 18.31
CA THR A 221 5.71 -4.53 19.32
C THR A 221 4.71 -5.58 18.82
N ARG A 222 4.15 -5.38 17.63
CA ARG A 222 3.15 -6.28 17.02
C ARG A 222 3.73 -7.16 15.91
N ASP A 223 5.04 -7.12 15.72
CA ASP A 223 5.77 -7.92 14.72
C ASP A 223 5.21 -7.78 13.30
N VAL A 224 4.87 -6.53 12.94
CA VAL A 224 4.40 -6.15 11.60
C VAL A 224 5.55 -5.56 10.79
N ASP A 225 5.78 -6.10 9.60
CA ASP A 225 6.71 -5.56 8.64
C ASP A 225 6.13 -4.28 8.00
N VAL A 226 6.91 -3.19 7.97
CA VAL A 226 6.56 -1.97 7.22
C VAL A 226 7.64 -1.74 6.18
N VAL A 227 7.24 -1.77 4.90
CA VAL A 227 8.14 -1.71 3.75
C VAL A 227 7.68 -0.61 2.82
N ALA A 228 8.64 0.15 2.30
CA ALA A 228 8.40 1.08 1.22
C ALA A 228 9.07 0.57 -0.06
N ILE A 229 8.41 0.78 -1.19
CA ILE A 229 8.92 0.37 -2.50
C ILE A 229 8.86 1.53 -3.48
N SER A 230 9.81 1.60 -4.40
CA SER A 230 9.86 2.58 -5.46
C SER A 230 9.86 1.88 -6.80
N PRO A 231 8.70 1.74 -7.45
CA PRO A 231 8.54 0.99 -8.70
C PRO A 231 9.13 1.68 -9.95
N GLY A 232 9.97 2.71 -9.76
CA GLY A 232 10.51 3.55 -10.82
C GLY A 232 9.52 4.63 -11.31
N PHE A 233 9.97 5.47 -12.25
CA PHE A 233 9.10 6.42 -12.94
C PHE A 233 8.42 5.71 -14.11
N VAL A 234 7.09 5.62 -14.10
CA VAL A 234 6.36 4.86 -15.10
C VAL A 234 5.54 5.84 -15.94
N PRO A 235 6.03 6.25 -17.14
CA PRO A 235 5.46 7.36 -17.92
C PRO A 235 4.04 7.08 -18.41
N THR A 236 3.68 5.80 -18.53
CA THR A 236 2.38 5.31 -19.00
C THR A 236 1.36 5.10 -17.88
N SER A 237 1.78 5.25 -16.62
CA SER A 237 0.87 5.11 -15.48
C SER A 237 -0.19 6.22 -15.49
N GLY A 238 -1.41 5.90 -15.00
CA GLY A 238 -2.55 6.83 -14.97
C GLY A 238 -2.36 8.10 -14.12
N LEU A 239 -1.19 8.28 -13.50
CA LEU A 239 -0.78 9.44 -12.70
C LEU A 239 -0.79 10.76 -13.50
N ASN A 240 -0.83 10.70 -14.83
CA ASN A 240 -0.76 11.89 -15.70
C ASN A 240 -2.02 12.13 -16.55
N ARG A 241 -3.19 11.68 -16.08
CA ARG A 241 -4.48 11.75 -16.81
C ARG A 241 -4.85 13.15 -17.32
N GLU A 242 -4.29 14.21 -16.75
CA GLU A 242 -4.55 15.62 -17.13
C GLU A 242 -3.54 16.25 -18.09
N SER A 243 -2.49 15.54 -18.51
CA SER A 243 -1.52 16.10 -19.46
C SER A 243 -2.06 16.13 -20.91
N SER A 244 -1.72 17.19 -21.66
CA SER A 244 -2.12 17.37 -23.06
C SER A 244 -1.71 16.18 -23.95
N ALA A 245 -2.45 15.92 -25.03
CA ALA A 245 -2.15 14.80 -25.95
C ALA A 245 -0.71 14.84 -26.50
N TRP A 246 -0.16 16.05 -26.67
CA TRP A 246 1.22 16.29 -27.08
C TRP A 246 2.25 15.95 -25.99
N THR A 247 1.96 16.27 -24.73
CA THR A 247 2.79 15.86 -23.59
C THR A 247 2.77 14.34 -23.45
N ARG A 248 1.62 13.67 -23.64
CA ARG A 248 1.53 12.20 -23.65
C ARG A 248 2.34 11.58 -24.79
N PHE A 249 2.38 12.22 -25.96
CA PHE A 249 3.21 11.80 -27.09
C PHE A 249 4.71 11.95 -26.77
N PHE A 250 5.14 13.10 -26.25
CA PHE A 250 6.54 13.33 -25.87
C PHE A 250 7.01 12.38 -24.75
N LEU A 251 6.21 12.19 -23.71
CA LEU A 251 6.48 11.24 -22.62
C LEU A 251 6.53 9.78 -23.12
N ARG A 252 5.73 9.42 -24.14
CA ARG A 252 5.69 8.07 -24.73
C ARG A 252 6.94 7.73 -25.54
N TRP A 253 7.64 8.71 -26.12
CA TRP A 253 8.75 8.44 -27.05
C TRP A 253 10.12 8.92 -26.59
N VAL A 254 10.20 9.93 -25.71
CA VAL A 254 11.49 10.57 -25.33
C VAL A 254 11.96 10.14 -23.93
N LEU A 255 11.06 9.74 -23.05
CA LEU A 255 11.41 9.45 -21.65
C LEU A 255 12.09 8.09 -21.42
N TRP A 256 11.89 7.13 -22.33
CA TRP A 256 12.50 5.79 -22.26
C TRP A 256 14.04 5.80 -22.26
N TRP A 257 14.67 6.95 -22.55
CA TRP A 257 16.12 7.14 -22.46
C TRP A 257 16.63 7.51 -21.06
N PHE A 258 15.76 7.73 -20.05
CA PHE A 258 16.20 8.05 -18.69
C PHE A 258 16.34 6.79 -17.82
N PRO A 259 17.43 6.65 -17.03
CA PRO A 259 17.71 5.46 -16.21
C PRO A 259 16.75 5.25 -15.03
N PHE A 260 15.81 6.17 -14.83
CA PHE A 260 14.77 6.12 -13.78
C PHE A 260 13.42 5.62 -14.30
N VAL A 261 13.31 5.34 -15.61
CA VAL A 261 12.07 4.93 -16.26
C VAL A 261 11.89 3.42 -16.19
N SER A 262 10.75 3.00 -15.68
CA SER A 262 10.38 1.59 -15.57
C SER A 262 9.09 1.33 -16.35
N THR A 263 8.95 0.10 -16.84
CA THR A 263 7.70 -0.32 -17.49
C THR A 263 6.61 -0.53 -16.44
N ASP A 264 5.34 -0.45 -16.86
CA ASP A 264 4.20 -0.82 -16.00
C ASP A 264 4.36 -2.25 -15.43
N GLU A 265 4.95 -3.16 -16.22
CA GLU A 265 5.25 -4.53 -15.84
C GLU A 265 6.36 -4.61 -14.79
N GLN A 266 7.50 -3.95 -15.00
CA GLN A 266 8.60 -3.93 -14.03
C GLN A 266 8.17 -3.32 -12.69
N GLY A 267 7.43 -2.21 -12.72
CA GLY A 267 6.89 -1.60 -11.52
C GLY A 267 5.85 -2.48 -10.83
N GLY A 268 4.97 -3.15 -11.59
CA GLY A 268 4.03 -4.14 -11.07
C GLY A 268 4.73 -5.33 -10.41
N LYS A 269 5.76 -5.88 -11.05
CA LYS A 269 6.57 -6.98 -10.52
C LYS A 269 7.29 -6.58 -9.22
N CYS A 270 7.85 -5.37 -9.16
CA CYS A 270 8.46 -4.81 -7.95
C CYS A 270 7.46 -4.71 -6.78
N ILE A 271 6.23 -4.28 -7.05
CA ILE A 271 5.18 -4.25 -6.02
C ILE A 271 4.79 -5.66 -5.59
N SER A 272 4.59 -6.56 -6.57
CA SER A 272 4.21 -7.94 -6.31
C SER A 272 5.25 -8.70 -5.49
N SER A 273 6.55 -8.45 -5.70
CA SER A 273 7.62 -9.12 -4.94
C SER A 273 7.67 -8.69 -3.48
N ALA A 274 7.08 -7.55 -3.12
CA ALA A 274 6.94 -7.12 -1.74
C ALA A 274 5.76 -7.77 -1.01
N ILE A 275 4.81 -8.38 -1.73
CA ILE A 275 3.69 -9.13 -1.13
C ILE A 275 4.24 -10.45 -0.57
N PRO A 276 3.91 -10.86 0.67
CA PRO A 276 4.39 -12.12 1.22
C PRO A 276 4.04 -13.32 0.34
N SER A 277 5.01 -14.20 0.09
CA SER A 277 4.74 -15.53 -0.45
C SER A 277 3.98 -16.34 0.61
N LEU A 278 2.96 -17.09 0.17
CA LEU A 278 2.18 -17.92 1.09
C LEU A 278 2.92 -19.23 1.35
N VAL A 279 3.30 -19.47 2.61
CA VAL A 279 3.97 -20.71 3.00
C VAL A 279 3.00 -21.89 2.91
N THR A 280 3.41 -22.97 2.22
CA THR A 280 2.73 -24.28 2.23
C THR A 280 3.38 -25.20 3.26
N ALA A 281 2.59 -26.07 3.88
CA ALA A 281 3.08 -27.05 4.86
C ALA A 281 4.05 -28.11 4.28
N GLU A 282 4.22 -28.15 2.96
CA GLU A 282 5.05 -29.12 2.23
C GLU A 282 6.32 -28.51 1.63
N ALA A 283 6.54 -27.19 1.74
CA ALA A 283 7.71 -26.52 1.17
C ALA A 283 8.91 -26.55 2.12
N ASP A 284 9.42 -27.75 2.38
CA ASP A 284 10.75 -27.96 2.94
C ASP A 284 11.69 -28.35 1.79
N GLN A 285 11.94 -27.41 0.87
CA GLN A 285 13.11 -27.37 -0.04
C GLN A 285 13.00 -26.23 -1.06
N ALA A 286 13.97 -25.32 -0.99
CA ALA A 286 14.56 -24.56 -2.11
C ALA A 286 13.59 -23.92 -3.13
N LEU A 287 12.94 -22.82 -2.73
CA LEU A 287 12.89 -21.65 -3.60
C LEU A 287 13.93 -20.67 -3.06
N GLU A 288 14.83 -20.17 -3.90
CA GLU A 288 15.65 -19.00 -3.56
C GLU A 288 14.71 -17.85 -3.20
N ASP A 289 14.41 -17.72 -1.91
CA ASP A 289 13.62 -16.61 -1.39
C ASP A 289 14.49 -15.35 -1.54
N PRO A 290 14.12 -14.41 -2.41
CA PRO A 290 15.00 -13.34 -2.82
C PRO A 290 15.36 -12.45 -1.63
N PRO A 291 16.43 -11.65 -1.72
CA PRO A 291 17.08 -10.95 -0.60
C PRO A 291 16.17 -10.09 0.31
N LEU A 292 14.93 -9.84 -0.09
CA LEU A 292 13.88 -9.21 0.70
C LEU A 292 13.68 -9.87 2.07
N SER A 293 13.54 -11.21 2.17
CA SER A 293 13.25 -11.85 3.46
C SER A 293 14.40 -11.68 4.45
N LYS A 294 15.64 -11.78 3.96
CA LYS A 294 16.84 -11.46 4.73
C LYS A 294 16.84 -10.00 5.21
N TRP A 295 16.61 -9.03 4.33
CA TRP A 295 16.58 -7.61 4.72
C TRP A 295 15.42 -7.28 5.66
N LEU A 296 14.28 -7.97 5.54
CA LEU A 296 13.18 -7.83 6.48
C LEU A 296 13.57 -8.32 7.87
N GLN A 297 14.22 -9.48 7.98
CA GLN A 297 14.75 -9.97 9.25
C GLN A 297 15.72 -8.96 9.88
N GLU A 298 16.65 -8.41 9.09
CA GLU A 298 17.62 -7.39 9.54
C GLU A 298 16.94 -6.07 9.95
N THR A 299 15.85 -5.68 9.30
CA THR A 299 15.14 -4.41 9.58
C THR A 299 14.06 -4.54 10.64
N ARG A 300 13.71 -5.74 11.11
CA ARG A 300 12.75 -5.92 12.23
C ARG A 300 13.26 -5.37 13.54
N SER A 301 14.55 -5.55 13.83
CA SER A 301 15.20 -5.00 15.03
C SER A 301 15.40 -3.49 14.96
N ASN A 302 15.54 -2.94 13.75
CA ASN A 302 15.82 -1.52 13.50
C ASN A 302 14.54 -0.66 13.42
N ASP A 303 14.66 0.63 13.75
CA ASP A 303 13.56 1.60 13.63
C ASP A 303 13.40 2.16 12.19
N GLY A 304 14.28 1.74 11.27
CA GLY A 304 14.23 2.11 9.87
C GLY A 304 13.18 1.33 9.08
N VAL A 305 12.52 2.00 8.14
CA VAL A 305 11.70 1.36 7.11
C VAL A 305 12.63 0.77 6.05
N LEU A 306 12.42 -0.50 5.69
CA LEU A 306 13.09 -1.09 4.54
C LEU A 306 12.54 -0.42 3.27
N TYR A 307 13.42 0.22 2.52
CA TYR A 307 13.06 0.93 1.30
C TYR A 307 13.77 0.34 0.09
N ILE A 308 13.01 -0.05 -0.93
CA ILE A 308 13.48 -0.90 -2.02
C ILE A 308 13.21 -0.23 -3.37
N ASP A 309 14.17 -0.28 -4.28
CA ASP A 309 14.02 0.22 -5.64
C ASP A 309 13.34 -0.80 -6.58
N VAL A 310 13.15 -0.40 -7.84
CA VAL A 310 12.51 -1.24 -8.87
C VAL A 310 13.31 -2.50 -9.20
N HIS A 311 14.61 -2.52 -8.89
CA HIS A 311 15.50 -3.66 -9.09
C HIS A 311 15.54 -4.58 -7.86
N GLY A 312 14.74 -4.29 -6.84
CA GLY A 312 14.73 -5.07 -5.62
C GLY A 312 15.96 -4.81 -4.75
N LYS A 313 16.63 -3.66 -4.85
CA LYS A 313 17.78 -3.31 -4.01
C LYS A 313 17.38 -2.34 -2.89
N PRO A 314 17.92 -2.50 -1.68
CA PRO A 314 17.68 -1.56 -0.60
C PRO A 314 18.36 -0.23 -0.93
N ILE A 315 17.65 0.85 -0.64
CA ILE A 315 18.13 2.21 -0.85
C ILE A 315 17.87 3.04 0.41
N ASN A 316 18.83 3.90 0.74
CA ASN A 316 18.72 4.73 1.94
C ASN A 316 17.60 5.77 1.77
N PRO A 317 16.73 5.95 2.78
CA PRO A 317 15.77 7.03 2.77
C PRO A 317 16.49 8.37 2.95
N HIS A 318 15.74 9.46 2.82
CA HIS A 318 16.25 10.81 3.11
C HIS A 318 16.91 10.86 4.51
N PRO A 319 18.10 11.47 4.68
CA PRO A 319 18.84 11.47 5.96
C PRO A 319 18.03 11.94 7.18
N ALA A 320 17.19 12.97 7.01
CA ALA A 320 16.30 13.44 8.08
C ALA A 320 15.41 12.31 8.65
N MET A 321 14.95 11.35 7.84
CA MET A 321 14.16 10.21 8.32
C MET A 321 14.96 9.28 9.22
N LEU A 322 16.27 9.17 8.99
CA LEU A 322 17.17 8.35 9.80
C LEU A 322 17.50 9.05 11.12
N GLU A 323 17.66 10.37 11.09
CA GLU A 323 18.05 11.17 12.25
C GLU A 323 16.88 11.43 13.22
N GLN A 324 15.72 11.78 12.68
CA GLN A 324 14.58 12.27 13.47
C GLN A 324 13.43 11.25 13.53
N GLY A 325 13.45 10.23 12.67
CA GLY A 325 12.55 9.08 12.73
C GLY A 325 11.07 9.45 12.85
N ARG A 326 10.44 8.99 13.94
CA ARG A 326 9.03 9.25 14.27
C ARG A 326 8.75 10.74 14.53
N ALA A 327 9.69 11.49 15.10
CA ALA A 327 9.45 12.87 15.54
C ALA A 327 9.04 13.77 14.37
N LEU A 328 9.64 13.56 13.20
CA LEU A 328 9.29 14.27 11.96
C LEU A 328 7.81 14.22 11.64
N TRP A 329 7.17 13.07 11.80
CA TRP A 329 5.74 12.95 11.48
C TRP A 329 4.89 13.84 12.39
N HIS A 330 5.22 13.91 13.69
CA HIS A 330 4.42 14.63 14.67
C HIS A 330 4.51 16.16 14.55
N GLU A 331 5.57 16.69 13.94
CA GLU A 331 5.76 18.15 13.80
C GLU A 331 4.72 18.81 12.90
N TRP A 332 4.26 18.12 11.85
CA TRP A 332 3.44 18.74 10.81
C TRP A 332 2.21 17.93 10.38
N SER A 333 2.10 16.65 10.74
CA SER A 333 0.94 15.86 10.35
C SER A 333 -0.32 16.26 11.13
N PRO A 334 -1.49 16.31 10.46
CA PRO A 334 -2.75 16.48 11.19
C PRO A 334 -3.00 15.25 12.07
N SER A 335 -3.50 15.49 13.29
CA SER A 335 -3.92 14.41 14.19
C SER A 335 -5.09 13.61 13.61
N ILE A 336 -5.29 12.39 14.09
CA ILE A 336 -6.44 11.56 13.67
C ILE A 336 -7.76 12.23 14.05
N GLU A 337 -7.82 12.96 15.16
CA GLU A 337 -8.97 13.77 15.57
C GLU A 337 -9.24 14.89 14.57
N THR A 338 -8.19 15.59 14.13
CA THR A 338 -8.29 16.63 13.10
C THR A 338 -8.81 16.05 11.77
N MET A 339 -8.27 14.91 11.33
CA MET A 339 -8.72 14.25 10.10
C MET A 339 -10.16 13.73 10.21
N ARG A 340 -10.60 13.28 11.38
CA ARG A 340 -11.99 12.87 11.62
C ARG A 340 -12.96 14.05 11.57
N ALA A 341 -12.53 15.22 12.00
CA ALA A 341 -13.33 16.44 11.97
C ALA A 341 -13.47 17.03 10.56
N TRP A 342 -12.58 16.66 9.63
CA TRP A 342 -12.74 16.99 8.22
C TRP A 342 -13.85 16.14 7.59
N GLN A 343 -14.78 16.82 6.91
CA GLN A 343 -15.83 16.20 6.10
C GLN A 343 -15.22 15.57 4.85
#